data_AF-A0A7S1JHT3-F1
#
_entry.id   AF-A0A7S1JHT3-F1
#
_cell.length_a   1.000
_cell.length_b   1.000
_cell.length_c   1.000
_cell.angle_alpha   90.00
_cell.angle_beta   90.00
_cell.angle_gamma   90.00
#
_symmetry.space_group_name_H-M   'P 1'
#
loop_
_entity.id
_entity.type
_entity.pdbx_description
1 polymer ?
#
loop_
_entity_poly.entity_id
_entity_poly.type
_entity_poly.pdbx_seq_one_letter_code
_entity_poly.pdbx_strand_id
1 'polypeptide(L)'
;GNKGSKILRWHKLRTITKTHGIEVLAVQEHHFKQKEGEGQVEAMQRLQGAMSRFQWIDWEMTATLADTPRSGVVTFWKKEKFKYITHHQLDQRVLITILQDDDGTKWTILNAHFHNDAGPRKQQWDKILAELPKVKQGNVVM
;
A
#
# COMPACT_ATOMS: atom_id res chain seq x y z
N GLY A 1 20.09 0.52 -12.16
CA GLY A 1 19.30 1.70 -11.79
C GLY A 1 20.08 2.53 -10.78
N ASN A 2 20.43 3.77 -11.14
CA ASN A 2 21.37 4.60 -10.40
C ASN A 2 20.78 5.02 -9.03
N LYS A 3 21.49 4.81 -7.90
CA LYS A 3 20.94 5.01 -6.54
C LYS A 3 20.37 6.43 -6.33
N GLY A 4 20.96 7.44 -6.98
CA GLY A 4 20.49 8.83 -6.92
C GLY A 4 19.09 9.06 -7.51
N SER A 5 18.67 8.29 -8.53
CA SER A 5 17.36 8.50 -9.15
C SER A 5 16.21 8.02 -8.28
N LYS A 6 16.44 7.03 -7.39
CA LYS A 6 15.42 6.53 -6.45
C LYS A 6 15.14 7.53 -5.34
N ILE A 7 16.20 8.12 -4.76
CA ILE A 7 16.09 9.15 -3.71
C ILE A 7 15.32 10.36 -4.25
N LEU A 8 15.64 10.81 -5.46
CA LEU A 8 14.95 11.93 -6.10
C LEU A 8 13.45 11.66 -6.32
N ARG A 9 13.06 10.45 -6.72
CA ARG A 9 11.64 10.08 -6.90
C ARG A 9 10.87 10.15 -5.58
N TRP A 10 11.45 9.65 -4.49
CA TRP A 10 10.81 9.71 -3.16
C TRP A 10 10.69 11.14 -2.62
N HIS A 11 11.70 11.99 -2.84
CA HIS A 11 11.59 13.41 -2.49
C HIS A 11 10.49 14.10 -3.29
N LYS A 12 10.42 13.86 -4.61
CA LYS A 12 9.34 14.42 -5.45
C LYS A 12 7.96 13.97 -4.97
N LEU A 13 7.81 12.68 -4.66
CA LEU A 13 6.55 12.14 -4.16
C LEU A 13 6.14 12.83 -2.85
N ARG A 14 7.10 13.06 -1.94
CA ARG A 14 6.86 13.78 -0.68
C ARG A 14 6.46 15.23 -0.90
N THR A 15 7.11 15.92 -1.85
CA THR A 15 6.73 17.28 -2.22
C THR A 15 5.29 17.30 -2.75
N ILE A 16 4.94 16.37 -3.64
CA ILE A 16 3.58 16.25 -4.19
C ILE A 16 2.56 16.00 -3.07
N THR A 17 2.81 15.04 -2.18
CA THR A 17 1.86 14.76 -1.09
C THR A 17 1.69 15.94 -0.15
N LYS A 18 2.76 16.67 0.16
CA LYS A 18 2.67 17.89 0.97
C LYS A 18 1.92 19.01 0.27
N THR A 19 2.25 19.29 -1.00
CA THR A 19 1.65 20.37 -1.78
C THR A 19 0.15 20.18 -2.00
N HIS A 20 -0.29 18.93 -2.21
CA HIS A 20 -1.69 18.61 -2.48
C HIS A 20 -2.47 18.16 -1.25
N GLY A 21 -1.87 18.21 -0.05
CA GLY A 21 -2.54 17.78 1.18
C GLY A 21 -2.96 16.30 1.15
N ILE A 22 -2.19 15.43 0.50
CA ILE A 22 -2.48 14.00 0.43
C ILE A 22 -2.22 13.37 1.80
N GLU A 23 -3.21 12.64 2.33
CA GLU A 23 -3.16 12.01 3.64
C GLU A 23 -3.14 10.47 3.57
N VAL A 24 -3.63 9.91 2.46
CA VAL A 24 -3.56 8.50 2.10
C VAL A 24 -3.03 8.38 0.67
N LEU A 25 -2.07 7.49 0.46
CA LEU A 25 -1.44 7.28 -0.84
C LEU A 25 -1.37 5.79 -1.16
N ALA A 26 -2.09 5.38 -2.21
CA ALA A 26 -2.00 4.05 -2.80
C ALA A 26 -0.97 4.06 -3.94
N VAL A 27 0.04 3.20 -3.87
CA VAL A 27 1.11 3.10 -4.89
C VAL A 27 1.16 1.68 -5.44
N GLN A 28 1.21 1.56 -6.77
CA GLN A 28 1.48 0.32 -7.48
C GLN A 28 2.95 0.25 -7.92
N GLU A 29 3.34 -0.89 -8.49
CA GLU A 29 4.70 -1.13 -8.97
C GLU A 29 5.79 -1.01 -7.90
N HIS A 30 5.43 -1.29 -6.65
CA HIS A 30 6.41 -1.22 -5.58
C HIS A 30 7.28 -2.47 -5.57
N HIS A 31 8.56 -2.32 -5.93
CA HIS A 31 9.52 -3.43 -5.93
C HIS A 31 10.12 -3.64 -4.54
N PHE A 32 9.48 -4.48 -3.74
CA PHE A 32 10.04 -4.99 -2.49
C PHE A 32 10.43 -6.46 -2.66
N LYS A 33 11.69 -6.78 -2.37
CA LYS A 33 12.12 -8.18 -2.17
C LYS A 33 11.97 -8.50 -0.69
N GLN A 34 11.14 -9.47 -0.36
CA GLN A 34 11.30 -10.24 0.87
C GLN A 34 12.61 -11.02 0.74
N LYS A 35 13.47 -10.95 1.76
CA LYS A 35 14.70 -11.74 1.76
C LYS A 35 14.34 -13.21 2.01
N GLU A 36 15.15 -14.11 1.48
CA GLU A 36 14.97 -15.54 1.76
C GLU A 36 15.05 -15.78 3.27
N GLY A 37 14.06 -16.51 3.81
CA GLY A 37 13.93 -16.78 5.24
C GLY A 37 13.41 -15.62 6.09
N GLU A 38 13.15 -14.43 5.52
CA GLU A 38 12.60 -13.29 6.27
C GLU A 38 11.10 -13.45 6.46
N GLY A 39 10.61 -13.27 7.69
CA GLY A 39 9.18 -13.28 7.97
C GLY A 39 8.46 -12.04 7.44
N GLN A 40 7.14 -12.11 7.25
CA GLN A 40 6.33 -10.97 6.81
C GLN A 40 6.47 -9.75 7.72
N VAL A 41 6.50 -9.95 9.04
CA VAL A 41 6.66 -8.87 10.03
C VAL A 41 8.02 -8.20 9.89
N GLU A 42 9.09 -8.98 9.75
CA GLU A 42 10.46 -8.48 9.59
C GLU A 42 10.62 -7.69 8.29
N ALA A 43 10.06 -8.21 7.19
CA ALA A 43 10.02 -7.52 5.91
C ALA A 43 9.33 -6.16 6.06
N MET A 44 8.12 -6.11 6.65
CA MET A 44 7.39 -4.87 6.86
C MET A 44 8.14 -3.86 7.75
N GLN A 45 8.76 -4.32 8.84
CA GLN A 45 9.58 -3.46 9.71
C GLN A 45 10.78 -2.88 8.95
N ARG A 46 11.47 -3.69 8.14
CA ARG A 46 12.58 -3.23 7.30
C ARG A 46 12.12 -2.20 6.29
N LEU A 47 10.95 -2.39 5.68
CA LEU A 47 10.38 -1.42 4.73
C LEU A 47 10.03 -0.11 5.44
N GLN A 48 9.41 -0.17 6.62
CA GLN A 48 9.12 1.02 7.43
C GLN A 48 10.41 1.75 7.84
N GLY A 49 11.46 1.01 8.20
CA GLY A 49 12.78 1.57 8.48
C GLY A 49 13.48 2.17 7.25
N ALA A 50 13.14 1.74 6.04
CA ALA A 50 13.64 2.38 4.82
C ALA A 50 12.93 3.72 4.56
N MET A 51 11.63 3.84 4.89
CA MET A 51 10.87 5.09 4.75
C MET A 51 11.41 6.22 5.62
N SER A 52 11.87 5.93 6.83
CA SER A 52 12.45 6.94 7.73
C SER A 52 13.67 7.63 7.09
N ARG A 53 14.45 6.89 6.28
CA ARG A 53 15.58 7.44 5.50
C ARG A 53 15.15 8.45 4.45
N PHE A 54 13.89 8.41 4.02
CA PHE A 54 13.30 9.35 3.07
C PHE A 54 12.47 10.45 3.77
N GLN A 55 12.55 10.56 5.10
CA GLN A 55 11.82 11.53 5.91
C GLN A 55 10.28 11.38 5.83
N TRP A 56 9.79 10.15 5.68
CA TRP A 56 8.37 9.79 5.79
C TRP A 56 8.03 9.27 7.21
N ILE A 57 8.56 9.92 8.25
CA ILE A 57 8.44 9.46 9.64
C ILE A 57 7.01 9.53 10.19
N ASP A 58 6.22 10.49 9.69
CA ASP A 58 4.82 10.73 10.08
C ASP A 58 3.84 9.82 9.32
N TRP A 59 4.36 8.92 8.49
CA TRP A 59 3.59 8.00 7.68
C TRP A 59 3.78 6.56 8.15
N GLU A 60 2.71 5.78 8.06
CA GLU A 60 2.72 4.32 8.15
C GLU A 60 2.36 3.73 6.80
N MET A 61 2.58 2.41 6.67
CA MET A 61 2.15 1.68 5.49
C MET A 61 1.82 0.22 5.77
N THR A 62 1.06 -0.34 4.83
CA THR A 62 0.96 -1.79 4.62
C THR A 62 1.19 -2.08 3.15
N ALA A 63 1.67 -3.28 2.82
CA ALA A 63 2.00 -3.67 1.46
C ALA A 63 1.68 -5.14 1.22
N THR A 64 1.49 -5.50 -0.05
CA THR A 64 1.56 -6.89 -0.44
C THR A 64 3.00 -7.37 -0.45
N LEU A 65 3.24 -8.52 0.16
CA LEU A 65 4.52 -9.21 0.05
C LEU A 65 4.42 -10.31 -1.00
N ALA A 66 5.48 -10.45 -1.79
CA ALA A 66 5.61 -11.48 -2.80
C ALA A 66 6.95 -12.22 -2.63
N ASP A 67 6.91 -13.55 -2.65
CA ASP A 67 8.09 -14.43 -2.58
C ASP A 67 8.96 -14.35 -3.86
N THR A 68 8.43 -13.71 -4.90
CA THR A 68 9.11 -13.54 -6.19
C THR A 68 9.43 -12.06 -6.39
N PRO A 69 10.42 -11.70 -7.24
CA PRO A 69 10.82 -10.30 -7.48
C PRO A 69 9.77 -9.42 -8.18
N ARG A 70 8.49 -9.81 -8.13
CA ARG A 70 7.37 -9.12 -8.75
C ARG A 70 6.95 -7.93 -7.88
N SER A 71 6.64 -6.84 -8.56
CA SER A 71 6.11 -5.63 -7.94
C SER A 71 4.82 -5.90 -7.16
N GLY A 72 4.72 -5.34 -5.96
CA GLY A 72 3.50 -5.33 -5.17
C GLY A 72 2.78 -3.99 -5.20
N VAL A 73 1.81 -3.86 -4.31
CA VAL A 73 1.09 -2.62 -4.01
C VAL A 73 1.32 -2.23 -2.56
N VAL A 74 1.33 -0.94 -2.27
CA VAL A 74 1.54 -0.40 -0.93
C VAL A 74 0.59 0.75 -0.68
N THR A 75 0.01 0.80 0.51
CA THR A 75 -0.85 1.90 0.96
C THR A 75 -0.13 2.61 2.09
N PHE A 76 0.10 3.91 1.93
CA PHE A 76 0.65 4.79 2.96
C PHE A 76 -0.46 5.67 3.54
N TRP A 77 -0.36 6.00 4.83
CA TRP A 77 -1.25 6.99 5.48
C TRP A 77 -0.50 7.82 6.51
N LYS A 78 -1.00 9.02 6.80
CA LYS A 78 -0.51 9.85 7.90
C LYS A 78 -1.00 9.32 9.25
N LYS A 79 -0.08 9.08 10.18
CA LYS A 79 -0.35 8.60 11.54
C LYS A 79 -1.26 9.52 12.34
N GLU A 80 -1.10 10.82 12.15
CA GLU A 80 -1.84 11.86 12.86
C GLU A 80 -3.30 11.98 12.41
N LYS A 81 -3.68 11.34 11.30
CA LYS A 81 -5.02 11.42 10.69
C LYS A 81 -5.76 10.10 10.71
N PHE A 82 -5.01 8.99 10.68
CA PHE A 82 -5.57 7.67 10.50
C PHE A 82 -4.93 6.67 11.44
N LYS A 83 -5.78 5.96 12.17
CA LYS A 83 -5.45 4.74 12.88
C LYS A 83 -5.62 3.53 11.96
N TYR A 84 -4.59 2.70 11.88
CA TYR A 84 -4.68 1.40 11.22
C TYR A 84 -5.60 0.44 11.98
N ILE A 85 -6.51 -0.21 11.27
CA ILE A 85 -7.40 -1.25 11.82
C ILE A 85 -6.96 -2.64 11.36
N THR A 86 -6.96 -2.85 10.04
CA THR A 86 -6.58 -4.14 9.44
C THR A 86 -6.25 -3.98 7.96
N HIS A 87 -5.69 -5.01 7.34
CA HIS A 87 -5.63 -5.14 5.89
C HIS A 87 -5.99 -6.55 5.45
N HIS A 88 -6.43 -6.67 4.19
CA HIS A 88 -6.74 -7.92 3.53
C HIS A 88 -5.99 -7.96 2.21
N GLN A 89 -5.02 -8.86 2.12
CA GLN A 89 -4.32 -9.15 0.88
C GLN A 89 -5.11 -10.22 0.12
N LEU A 90 -5.65 -9.89 -1.07
CA LEU A 90 -6.36 -10.87 -1.90
C LEU A 90 -5.39 -11.64 -2.79
N ASP A 91 -4.37 -10.94 -3.30
CA ASP A 91 -3.22 -11.51 -4.00
C ASP A 91 -2.03 -10.52 -3.94
N GLN A 92 -0.93 -10.82 -4.62
CA GLN A 92 0.28 -9.97 -4.64
C GLN A 92 0.05 -8.56 -5.24
N ARG A 93 -1.06 -8.34 -5.93
CA ARG A 93 -1.39 -7.12 -6.67
C ARG A 93 -2.61 -6.40 -6.09
N VAL A 94 -3.31 -6.96 -5.10
CA VAL A 94 -4.54 -6.38 -4.55
C VAL A 94 -4.48 -6.36 -3.03
N LEU A 95 -4.57 -5.15 -2.47
CA LEU A 95 -4.55 -4.88 -1.05
C LEU A 95 -5.75 -4.02 -0.66
N ILE A 96 -6.50 -4.47 0.35
CA ILE A 96 -7.55 -3.68 0.97
C ILE A 96 -7.05 -3.26 2.35
N THR A 97 -6.99 -1.96 2.63
CA THR A 97 -6.57 -1.42 3.94
C THR A 97 -7.75 -0.75 4.61
N ILE A 98 -8.01 -1.07 5.88
CA ILE A 98 -9.04 -0.42 6.68
C ILE A 98 -8.36 0.55 7.65
N LEU A 99 -8.68 1.82 7.49
CA LEU A 99 -8.23 2.92 8.32
C LEU A 99 -9.43 3.52 9.07
N GLN A 100 -9.16 4.12 10.22
CA GLN A 100 -10.15 4.86 11.00
C GLN A 100 -9.62 6.28 11.21
N ASP A 101 -10.41 7.30 10.90
CA ASP A 101 -10.05 8.69 11.21
C ASP A 101 -10.39 9.06 12.66
N ASP A 102 -10.04 10.29 13.05
CA ASP A 102 -10.23 10.81 14.41
C ASP A 102 -11.71 10.91 14.82
N ASP A 103 -12.62 11.06 13.87
CA ASP A 103 -14.08 11.06 14.10
C ASP A 103 -14.63 9.62 14.26
N GLY A 104 -13.76 8.62 14.15
CA GLY A 104 -14.11 7.22 14.25
C GLY A 104 -14.68 6.61 12.97
N THR A 105 -14.72 7.37 11.87
CA THR A 105 -15.20 6.90 10.57
C THR A 105 -14.20 5.92 9.98
N LYS A 106 -14.72 4.81 9.45
CA LYS A 106 -13.90 3.78 8.81
C LYS A 106 -13.85 3.98 7.31
N TRP A 107 -12.64 3.86 6.78
CA TRP A 107 -12.29 4.01 5.37
C TRP A 107 -11.66 2.72 4.87
N THR A 108 -12.23 2.17 3.81
CA THR A 108 -11.76 1.00 3.08
C THR A 108 -11.00 1.48 1.85
N ILE A 109 -9.68 1.32 1.85
CA ILE A 109 -8.79 1.71 0.75
C ILE A 109 -8.47 0.47 -0.07
N LEU A 110 -8.99 0.37 -1.29
CA LEU A 110 -8.66 -0.69 -2.25
C LEU A 110 -7.52 -0.23 -3.16
N ASN A 111 -6.36 -0.87 -3.06
CA ASN A 111 -5.23 -0.64 -3.94
C ASN A 111 -4.98 -1.88 -4.82
N ALA A 112 -5.11 -1.73 -6.13
CA ALA A 112 -4.98 -2.83 -7.08
C ALA A 112 -4.06 -2.48 -8.26
N HIS A 113 -3.16 -3.40 -8.60
CA HIS A 113 -2.34 -3.34 -9.82
C HIS A 113 -2.75 -4.45 -10.80
N PHE A 114 -3.81 -4.18 -11.55
CA PHE A 114 -4.41 -5.15 -12.46
C PHE A 114 -3.43 -5.68 -13.51
N HIS A 115 -3.69 -6.90 -13.98
CA HIS A 115 -2.99 -7.47 -15.10
C HIS A 115 -3.29 -6.72 -16.41
N ASN A 116 -2.29 -6.64 -17.28
CA ASN A 116 -2.44 -6.00 -18.58
C ASN A 116 -3.37 -6.79 -19.50
N ASP A 117 -3.40 -8.12 -19.37
CA ASP A 117 -4.30 -8.98 -20.14
C ASP A 117 -5.73 -9.04 -19.56
N ALA A 118 -6.73 -9.08 -20.43
CA ALA A 118 -8.14 -9.03 -20.05
C ALA A 118 -8.60 -10.24 -19.20
N GLY A 119 -8.11 -11.44 -19.48
CA GLY A 119 -8.50 -12.66 -18.77
C GLY A 119 -8.14 -12.61 -17.27
N PRO A 120 -6.84 -12.52 -16.92
CA PRO A 120 -6.41 -12.38 -15.53
C PRO A 120 -6.98 -11.12 -14.85
N ARG A 121 -7.13 -10.00 -15.58
CA ARG A 121 -7.77 -8.79 -15.05
C ARG A 121 -9.19 -9.04 -14.59
N LYS A 122 -10.00 -9.74 -15.41
CA LYS A 122 -11.37 -10.11 -15.04
C LYS A 122 -11.37 -10.98 -13.78
N GLN A 123 -10.49 -11.96 -13.68
CA GLN A 123 -10.39 -12.81 -12.49
C GLN A 123 -10.03 -12.01 -11.23
N GLN A 124 -9.12 -11.03 -11.34
CA GLN A 124 -8.80 -10.12 -10.22
C GLN A 124 -9.99 -9.27 -9.82
N TRP A 125 -10.74 -8.75 -10.80
CA TRP A 125 -11.96 -7.98 -10.54
C TRP A 125 -13.04 -8.82 -9.86
N ASP A 126 -13.30 -10.03 -10.37
CA ASP A 126 -14.29 -10.95 -9.80
C ASP A 126 -13.94 -11.31 -8.34
N LYS A 127 -12.65 -11.50 -8.03
CA LYS A 127 -12.20 -11.70 -6.64
C LYS A 127 -12.47 -10.48 -5.75
N ILE A 128 -12.19 -9.28 -6.24
CA ILE A 128 -12.49 -8.04 -5.50
C ILE A 128 -13.99 -7.94 -5.24
N LEU A 129 -14.84 -8.19 -6.23
CA LEU A 129 -16.30 -8.15 -6.05
C LEU A 129 -16.80 -9.19 -5.05
N ALA A 130 -16.17 -10.37 -4.99
CA ALA A 130 -16.54 -11.41 -4.05
C ALA A 130 -16.09 -11.09 -2.60
N GLU A 131 -14.92 -10.49 -2.41
CA GLU A 131 -14.33 -10.26 -1.09
C GLU A 131 -14.68 -8.89 -0.49
N LEU A 132 -14.74 -7.84 -1.29
CA LEU A 132 -14.97 -6.47 -0.81
C LEU A 132 -16.23 -6.34 0.08
N PRO A 133 -17.39 -6.95 -0.25
CA PRO A 133 -18.57 -6.88 0.63
C PRO A 133 -18.36 -7.53 2.00
N LYS A 134 -17.45 -8.50 2.12
CA LYS A 134 -17.16 -9.21 3.38
C LYS A 134 -16.23 -8.43 4.29
N VAL A 135 -15.33 -7.64 3.71
CA VAL A 135 -14.25 -6.98 4.44
C VAL A 135 -14.39 -5.47 4.53
N LYS A 136 -15.21 -4.83 3.66
CA LYS A 136 -15.39 -3.38 3.69
C LYS A 136 -15.98 -2.93 5.01
N GLN A 137 -15.49 -1.80 5.49
CA GLN A 137 -16.01 -1.10 6.66
C GLN A 137 -16.16 0.37 6.30
N GLY A 138 -17.40 0.87 6.38
CA GLY A 138 -17.71 2.27 6.06
C GLY A 138 -17.50 2.61 4.59
N ASN A 139 -16.83 3.74 4.35
CA ASN A 139 -16.62 4.33 3.04
C ASN A 139 -15.59 3.54 2.23
N VAL A 140 -15.73 3.48 0.90
CA VAL A 140 -14.77 2.81 0.02
C VAL A 140 -14.10 3.84 -0.88
N VAL A 141 -12.78 3.79 -0.94
CA VAL A 141 -11.91 4.55 -1.84
C VAL A 141 -11.11 3.54 -2.67
N MET A 142 -11.02 3.78 -3.97
CA MET A 142 -10.28 2.92 -4.93
C MET A 142 -9.22 3.73 -5.65
#